data_AF-A0A562TF69-F1
#
_entry.id   AF-A0A562TF69-F1
#
_cell.length_a   1.000
_cell.length_b   1.000
_cell.length_c   1.000
_cell.angle_alpha   90.00
_cell.angle_beta   90.00
_cell.angle_gamma   90.00
#
_symmetry.space_group_name_H-M   'P 1'
#
loop_
_entity.id
_entity.type
_entity.pdbx_description
1 polymer ?
#
loop_
_entity_poly.entity_id
_entity_poly.type
_entity_poly.pdbx_seq_one_letter_code
_entity_poly.pdbx_strand_id
1 'polypeptide(L)'
;MLTSDGVALYLKVSGKGTPCIFVHGGPGAWSRSFEAMGGDVLEKQLTMYYYDQRGSGRSASSPDNDYSLNRMVEDIEDIRSLTGSDQVYLVAHSFGGVLASEYAARYGDHVKGLILLNATLSINYSLRAQIAFVNQLLGSHVTVENEDSVLPSFLAAMRLLGEKHLRYKMLSDNKATVHLLDSIDRSMPRNYSFARRALEMPEYAADFTKETAGVHVPVLVITGTKDHNIGPDHYKLFRFLKQTVKVIEGGHVLYYERNRQFAETVFGFVADAPDRNIDLLEAAANDQ
;
A
#
# COMPACT_ATOMS: atom_id res chain seq x y z
N MET A 1 -15.43 -12.08 -4.47
CA MET A 1 -16.59 -11.43 -3.84
C MET A 1 -17.28 -10.52 -4.85
N LEU A 2 -18.52 -10.10 -4.59
CA LEU A 2 -19.20 -9.06 -5.37
C LEU A 2 -19.26 -7.80 -4.50
N THR A 3 -18.85 -6.65 -5.02
CA THR A 3 -18.96 -5.35 -4.33
C THR A 3 -20.41 -4.87 -4.31
N SER A 4 -20.69 -3.85 -3.49
CA SER A 4 -22.01 -3.23 -3.36
C SER A 4 -22.56 -2.68 -4.68
N ASP A 5 -21.69 -2.34 -5.63
CA ASP A 5 -22.03 -1.87 -6.98
C ASP A 5 -21.92 -2.97 -8.07
N GLY A 6 -21.70 -4.23 -7.71
CA GLY A 6 -21.77 -5.35 -8.64
C GLY A 6 -20.47 -5.72 -9.37
N VAL A 7 -19.30 -5.21 -8.95
CA VAL A 7 -18.00 -5.61 -9.50
C VAL A 7 -17.46 -6.86 -8.80
N ALA A 8 -17.06 -7.84 -9.60
CA ALA A 8 -16.45 -9.07 -9.07
C ALA A 8 -14.98 -8.84 -8.72
N LEU A 9 -14.66 -8.83 -7.43
CA LEU A 9 -13.28 -8.76 -6.94
C LEU A 9 -12.74 -10.16 -6.62
N TYR A 10 -11.49 -10.39 -7.02
CA TYR A 10 -10.70 -11.48 -6.48
C TYR A 10 -10.43 -11.22 -5.00
N LEU A 11 -10.68 -12.22 -4.17
CA LEU A 11 -10.39 -12.20 -2.74
C LEU A 11 -9.91 -13.60 -2.32
N LYS A 12 -8.76 -13.65 -1.64
CA LYS A 12 -8.22 -14.83 -0.98
C LYS A 12 -8.10 -14.54 0.52
N VAL A 13 -8.56 -15.47 1.33
CA VAL A 13 -8.41 -15.42 2.79
C VAL A 13 -7.43 -16.48 3.23
N SER A 14 -6.47 -16.15 4.09
CA SER A 14 -5.49 -17.11 4.63
C SER A 14 -5.03 -16.73 6.03
N GLY A 15 -4.53 -17.70 6.79
CA GLY A 15 -4.16 -17.51 8.20
C GLY A 15 -5.33 -17.60 9.18
N LYS A 16 -5.01 -17.37 10.45
CA LYS A 16 -5.98 -17.35 11.57
C LYS A 16 -5.54 -16.29 12.59
N GLY A 17 -6.47 -15.44 12.99
CA GLY A 17 -6.24 -14.37 13.95
C GLY A 17 -7.08 -13.13 13.63
N THR A 18 -6.67 -11.96 14.11
CA THR A 18 -7.39 -10.70 13.83
C THR A 18 -7.41 -10.43 12.32
N PRO A 19 -8.55 -10.03 11.73
CA PRO A 19 -8.64 -9.71 10.31
C PRO A 19 -7.69 -8.58 9.91
N CYS A 20 -7.00 -8.77 8.80
CA CYS A 20 -6.12 -7.79 8.21
C CYS A 20 -6.30 -7.77 6.69
N ILE A 21 -6.66 -6.62 6.12
CA ILE A 21 -6.81 -6.46 4.68
C ILE A 21 -5.48 -5.99 4.09
N PHE A 22 -5.00 -6.68 3.05
CA PHE A 22 -3.83 -6.24 2.29
C PHE A 22 -4.25 -5.36 1.11
N VAL A 23 -3.81 -4.10 1.11
CA VAL A 23 -4.07 -3.11 0.07
C VAL A 23 -2.82 -2.96 -0.80
N HIS A 24 -2.83 -3.59 -1.97
CA HIS A 24 -1.64 -3.68 -2.82
C HIS A 24 -1.25 -2.35 -3.51
N GLY A 25 -0.03 -2.34 -4.04
CA GLY A 25 0.59 -1.22 -4.75
C GLY A 25 0.27 -1.10 -6.24
N GLY A 26 1.10 -0.25 -6.89
CA GLY A 26 0.84 0.38 -8.20
C GLY A 26 -0.39 1.27 -8.13
N PRO A 27 -0.69 2.09 -9.14
CA PRO A 27 -2.05 1.95 -9.60
C PRO A 27 -2.10 0.67 -10.43
N GLY A 28 -2.88 -0.31 -9.95
CA GLY A 28 -3.24 -1.53 -10.67
C GLY A 28 -2.19 -2.64 -10.77
N ALA A 29 -1.42 -2.87 -9.70
CA ALA A 29 -0.72 -4.15 -9.54
C ALA A 29 -1.70 -5.25 -9.09
N TRP A 30 -1.31 -6.08 -8.12
CA TRP A 30 -2.15 -7.14 -7.56
C TRP A 30 -1.58 -7.64 -6.24
N SER A 31 -2.37 -8.42 -5.49
CA SER A 31 -1.97 -8.96 -4.19
C SER A 31 -0.99 -10.14 -4.26
N ARG A 32 -0.94 -10.87 -5.38
CA ARG A 32 -0.22 -12.15 -5.50
C ARG A 32 1.28 -12.03 -5.19
N SER A 33 1.92 -10.92 -5.53
CA SER A 33 3.37 -10.77 -5.34
C SER A 33 3.75 -10.63 -3.87
N PHE A 34 2.93 -9.92 -3.10
CA PHE A 34 3.09 -9.87 -1.65
C PHE A 34 2.84 -11.25 -1.03
N GLU A 35 1.73 -11.89 -1.41
CA GLU A 35 1.36 -13.24 -0.98
C GLU A 35 2.49 -14.26 -1.20
N ALA A 36 3.00 -14.34 -2.43
CA ALA A 36 3.96 -15.38 -2.84
C ALA A 36 5.40 -15.14 -2.37
N MET A 37 5.76 -13.91 -2.02
CA MET A 37 7.14 -13.57 -1.63
C MET A 37 7.32 -13.34 -0.11
N GLY A 38 6.27 -13.31 0.70
CA GLY A 38 6.48 -13.23 2.14
C GLY A 38 5.32 -12.70 2.97
N GLY A 39 4.14 -12.49 2.38
CA GLY A 39 2.94 -12.17 3.13
C GLY A 39 2.49 -13.32 4.05
N ASP A 40 2.81 -14.55 3.69
CA ASP A 40 2.49 -15.78 4.44
C ASP A 40 2.99 -15.77 5.90
N VAL A 41 4.07 -15.04 6.20
CA VAL A 41 4.55 -14.89 7.58
C VAL A 41 3.50 -14.25 8.47
N LEU A 42 2.71 -13.29 7.96
CA LEU A 42 1.68 -12.57 8.71
C LEU A 42 0.48 -13.48 9.03
N GLU A 43 0.22 -14.48 8.19
CA GLU A 43 -0.88 -15.44 8.35
C GLU A 43 -0.76 -16.30 9.63
N LYS A 44 0.42 -16.28 10.26
CA LYS A 44 0.68 -16.96 11.54
C LYS A 44 -0.07 -16.33 12.72
N GLN A 45 -0.44 -15.05 12.64
CA GLN A 45 -1.15 -14.32 13.70
C GLN A 45 -2.33 -13.49 13.21
N LEU A 46 -2.47 -13.32 11.89
CA LEU A 46 -3.53 -12.53 11.27
C LEU A 46 -4.35 -13.40 10.33
N THR A 47 -5.64 -13.08 10.20
CA THR A 47 -6.45 -13.57 9.08
C THR A 47 -6.31 -12.57 7.94
N MET A 48 -5.45 -12.88 6.97
CA MET A 48 -5.14 -12.00 5.86
C MET A 48 -6.19 -12.09 4.75
N TYR A 49 -6.71 -10.93 4.35
CA TYR A 49 -7.64 -10.75 3.23
C TYR A 49 -6.87 -10.10 2.07
N TYR A 50 -6.42 -10.93 1.13
CA TYR A 50 -5.73 -10.51 -0.08
C TYR A 50 -6.74 -10.30 -1.19
N TYR A 51 -6.94 -9.06 -1.60
CA TYR A 51 -7.80 -8.75 -2.74
C TYR A 51 -6.99 -8.12 -3.85
N ASP A 52 -7.46 -8.26 -5.09
CA ASP A 52 -6.99 -7.41 -6.17
C ASP A 52 -8.00 -6.26 -6.34
N GLN A 53 -7.52 -5.02 -6.40
CA GLN A 53 -8.36 -3.85 -6.61
C GLN A 53 -9.17 -3.99 -7.90
N ARG A 54 -10.36 -3.38 -7.99
CA ARG A 54 -11.14 -3.36 -9.24
C ARG A 54 -10.28 -2.91 -10.42
N GLY A 55 -10.49 -3.52 -11.58
CA GLY A 55 -9.69 -3.26 -12.77
C GLY A 55 -8.23 -3.68 -12.68
N SER A 56 -7.85 -4.51 -11.71
CA SER A 56 -6.47 -4.90 -11.42
C SER A 56 -6.33 -6.40 -11.21
N GLY A 57 -5.19 -6.98 -11.62
CA GLY A 57 -4.86 -8.38 -11.34
C GLY A 57 -5.93 -9.35 -11.85
N ARG A 58 -6.57 -10.06 -10.93
CA ARG A 58 -7.62 -11.07 -11.21
C ARG A 58 -9.04 -10.50 -11.07
N SER A 59 -9.20 -9.26 -10.64
CA SER A 59 -10.50 -8.62 -10.46
C SER A 59 -11.07 -8.08 -11.77
N ALA A 60 -12.40 -8.07 -11.85
CA ALA A 60 -13.12 -7.52 -13.00
C ALA A 60 -12.90 -6.00 -13.12
N SER A 61 -13.03 -5.49 -14.34
CA SER A 61 -13.07 -4.05 -14.61
C SER A 61 -14.42 -3.47 -14.19
N SER A 62 -14.43 -2.19 -13.80
CA SER A 62 -15.67 -1.45 -13.60
C SER A 62 -16.42 -1.34 -14.94
N PRO A 63 -17.71 -1.74 -15.02
CA PRO A 63 -18.49 -1.64 -16.26
C PRO A 63 -18.64 -0.18 -16.71
N ASP A 64 -18.72 0.75 -15.76
CA ASP A 64 -18.92 2.17 -16.02
C ASP A 64 -17.61 2.99 -15.95
N ASN A 65 -16.47 2.31 -15.89
CA ASN A 65 -15.13 2.90 -15.71
C ASN A 65 -14.97 3.76 -14.44
N ASP A 66 -15.81 3.56 -13.43
CA ASP A 66 -15.62 4.18 -12.12
C ASP A 66 -14.44 3.53 -11.37
N TYR A 67 -13.32 4.25 -11.36
CA TYR A 67 -12.13 4.00 -10.56
C TYR A 67 -11.82 5.17 -9.64
N SER A 68 -12.85 5.96 -9.29
CA SER A 68 -12.68 7.11 -8.41
C SER A 68 -12.08 6.69 -7.07
N LEU A 69 -11.30 7.56 -6.45
CA LEU A 69 -10.73 7.32 -5.12
C LEU A 69 -11.82 6.90 -4.14
N ASN A 70 -12.98 7.59 -4.21
CA ASN A 70 -14.17 7.25 -3.47
C ASN A 70 -14.57 5.78 -3.68
N ARG A 71 -14.76 5.35 -4.93
CA ARG A 71 -15.18 3.98 -5.23
C ARG A 71 -14.15 2.93 -4.81
N MET A 72 -12.86 3.23 -4.97
CA MET A 72 -11.78 2.34 -4.53
C MET A 72 -11.74 2.17 -3.01
N VAL A 73 -12.08 3.22 -2.25
CA VAL A 73 -12.21 3.19 -0.78
C VAL A 73 -13.45 2.40 -0.35
N GLU A 74 -14.59 2.56 -1.02
CA GLU A 74 -15.80 1.78 -0.74
C GLU A 74 -15.60 0.27 -0.98
N ASP A 75 -14.72 -0.14 -1.91
CA ASP A 75 -14.36 -1.55 -2.06
C ASP A 75 -13.67 -2.12 -0.83
N ILE A 76 -12.86 -1.32 -0.13
CA ILE A 76 -12.24 -1.72 1.14
C ILE A 76 -13.33 -1.91 2.20
N GLU A 77 -14.35 -1.06 2.22
CA GLU A 77 -15.49 -1.19 3.13
C GLU A 77 -16.34 -2.44 2.84
N ASP A 78 -16.57 -2.75 1.57
CA ASP A 78 -17.27 -3.97 1.17
C ASP A 78 -16.49 -5.23 1.66
N ILE A 79 -15.16 -5.21 1.56
CA ILE A 79 -14.30 -6.29 2.07
C ILE A 79 -14.34 -6.35 3.59
N ARG A 80 -14.23 -5.20 4.28
CA ARG A 80 -14.32 -5.13 5.74
C ARG A 80 -15.64 -5.70 6.25
N SER A 81 -16.76 -5.33 5.61
CA SER A 81 -18.09 -5.87 5.90
C SER A 81 -18.14 -7.40 5.80
N LEU A 82 -17.52 -7.98 4.76
CA LEU A 82 -17.45 -9.43 4.58
C LEU A 82 -16.62 -10.17 5.62
N THR A 83 -15.72 -9.48 6.33
CA THR A 83 -14.99 -10.09 7.45
C THR A 83 -15.89 -10.40 8.64
N GLY A 84 -17.06 -9.75 8.72
CA GLY A 84 -17.97 -9.82 9.87
C GLY A 84 -17.41 -9.19 11.15
N SER A 85 -16.29 -8.47 11.06
CA SER A 85 -15.62 -7.83 12.20
C SER A 85 -15.85 -6.32 12.19
N ASP A 86 -16.07 -5.76 13.37
CA ASP A 86 -16.28 -4.31 13.54
C ASP A 86 -15.04 -3.51 13.14
N GLN A 87 -13.85 -4.07 13.42
CA GLN A 87 -12.57 -3.45 13.12
C GLN A 87 -11.60 -4.42 12.47
N VAL A 88 -10.77 -3.92 11.56
CA VAL A 88 -9.71 -4.67 10.88
C VAL A 88 -8.38 -3.92 10.93
N TYR A 89 -7.27 -4.65 10.77
CA TYR A 89 -6.00 -4.02 10.40
C TYR A 89 -5.92 -3.81 8.89
N LEU A 90 -5.13 -2.83 8.47
CA LEU A 90 -4.79 -2.61 7.07
C LEU A 90 -3.28 -2.70 6.91
N VAL A 91 -2.80 -3.52 5.98
CA VAL A 91 -1.41 -3.48 5.51
C VAL A 91 -1.43 -2.98 4.08
N ALA A 92 -0.88 -1.79 3.85
CA ALA A 92 -0.89 -1.13 2.57
C ALA A 92 0.52 -0.98 2.01
N HIS A 93 0.73 -1.43 0.78
CA HIS A 93 2.03 -1.35 0.12
C HIS A 93 2.03 -0.31 -0.99
N SER A 94 3.09 0.50 -1.11
CA SER A 94 3.27 1.43 -2.22
C SER A 94 2.08 2.38 -2.38
N PHE A 95 1.52 2.52 -3.58
CA PHE A 95 0.32 3.33 -3.83
C PHE A 95 -0.90 2.92 -3.00
N GLY A 96 -1.00 1.67 -2.54
CA GLY A 96 -2.07 1.24 -1.64
C GLY A 96 -2.16 2.09 -0.38
N GLY A 97 -1.07 2.78 0.01
CA GLY A 97 -1.06 3.75 1.09
C GLY A 97 -2.06 4.89 0.91
N VAL A 98 -2.25 5.40 -0.32
CA VAL A 98 -3.27 6.42 -0.62
C VAL A 98 -4.64 5.88 -0.27
N LEU A 99 -5.02 4.73 -0.84
CA LEU A 99 -6.34 4.14 -0.63
C LEU A 99 -6.59 3.79 0.85
N ALA A 100 -5.61 3.21 1.53
CA ALA A 100 -5.75 2.79 2.92
C ALA A 100 -5.78 3.97 3.91
N SER A 101 -5.05 5.05 3.62
CA SER A 101 -5.08 6.27 4.46
C SER A 101 -6.41 7.00 4.31
N GLU A 102 -6.95 7.07 3.09
CA GLU A 102 -8.27 7.63 2.82
C GLU A 102 -9.39 6.80 3.45
N TYR A 103 -9.29 5.48 3.38
CA TYR A 103 -10.21 4.59 4.09
C TYR A 103 -10.12 4.82 5.62
N ALA A 104 -8.93 4.91 6.20
CA ALA A 104 -8.76 5.15 7.64
C ALA A 104 -9.25 6.54 8.08
N ALA A 105 -9.20 7.54 7.20
CA ALA A 105 -9.75 8.87 7.46
C ALA A 105 -11.28 8.85 7.49
N ARG A 106 -11.92 8.08 6.59
CA ARG A 106 -13.37 8.01 6.45
C ARG A 106 -14.04 7.02 7.40
N TYR A 107 -13.43 5.85 7.57
CA TYR A 107 -13.94 4.71 8.32
C TYR A 107 -13.03 4.39 9.52
N GLY A 108 -12.54 5.42 10.21
CA GLY A 108 -11.61 5.25 11.34
C GLY A 108 -12.13 4.33 12.45
N ASP A 109 -13.45 4.31 12.68
CA ASP A 109 -14.07 3.41 13.65
C ASP A 109 -14.00 1.93 13.25
N HIS A 110 -13.77 1.64 11.97
CA HIS A 110 -13.58 0.30 11.44
C HIS A 110 -12.11 -0.12 11.29
N VAL A 111 -11.17 0.73 11.69
CA VAL A 111 -9.74 0.47 11.55
C VAL A 111 -9.09 0.33 12.92
N LYS A 112 -8.61 -0.88 13.22
CA LYS A 112 -7.85 -1.16 14.45
C LYS A 112 -6.45 -0.55 14.39
N GLY A 113 -5.85 -0.55 13.20
CA GLY A 113 -4.56 0.10 12.93
C GLY A 113 -4.18 0.03 11.45
N LEU A 114 -3.39 1.01 11.02
CA LEU A 114 -2.91 1.13 9.64
C LEU A 114 -1.41 0.90 9.57
N ILE A 115 -0.98 -0.02 8.70
CA ILE A 115 0.42 -0.35 8.46
C ILE A 115 0.77 0.08 7.04
N LEU A 116 1.58 1.11 6.92
CA LEU A 116 2.10 1.65 5.66
C LEU A 116 3.47 1.05 5.38
N LEU A 117 3.56 0.14 4.41
CA LEU A 117 4.80 -0.51 4.00
C LEU A 117 5.30 0.10 2.70
N ASN A 118 6.42 0.82 2.75
CA ASN A 118 7.01 1.45 1.56
C ASN A 118 5.94 2.16 0.74
N ALA A 119 5.16 3.01 1.40
CA ALA A 119 3.92 3.55 0.87
C ALA A 119 4.11 4.97 0.33
N THR A 120 3.43 5.29 -0.77
CA THR A 120 3.30 6.68 -1.23
C THR A 120 1.97 7.26 -0.79
N LEU A 121 2.02 8.53 -0.42
CA LEU A 121 0.88 9.44 -0.17
C LEU A 121 0.98 10.70 -1.06
N SER A 122 1.92 10.73 -2.01
CA SER A 122 2.01 11.76 -3.03
C SER A 122 2.78 11.16 -4.20
N ILE A 123 2.05 10.83 -5.28
CA ILE A 123 2.68 10.28 -6.49
C ILE A 123 3.74 11.25 -7.01
N ASN A 124 3.43 12.55 -7.02
CA ASN A 124 4.35 13.58 -7.49
C ASN A 124 5.66 13.63 -6.71
N TYR A 125 5.63 13.47 -5.38
CA TYR A 125 6.87 13.31 -4.61
C TYR A 125 7.65 12.08 -5.10
N SER A 126 7.00 10.92 -5.20
CA SER A 126 7.67 9.68 -5.58
C SER A 126 8.29 9.78 -6.98
N LEU A 127 7.58 10.36 -7.95
CA LEU A 127 8.12 10.60 -9.30
C LEU A 127 9.35 11.52 -9.26
N ARG A 128 9.35 12.57 -8.44
CA ARG A 128 10.53 13.46 -8.28
C ARG A 128 11.70 12.74 -7.62
N ALA A 129 11.44 11.94 -6.59
CA ALA A 129 12.47 11.14 -5.92
C ALA A 129 13.11 10.12 -6.88
N GLN A 130 12.30 9.50 -7.74
CA GLN A 130 12.75 8.59 -8.79
C GLN A 130 13.64 9.29 -9.82
N ILE A 131 13.26 10.48 -10.30
CA ILE A 131 14.08 11.30 -11.22
C ILE A 131 15.42 11.66 -10.55
N ALA A 132 15.39 12.14 -9.31
CA ALA A 132 16.58 12.50 -8.56
C ALA A 132 17.54 11.32 -8.41
N PHE A 133 17.00 10.13 -8.09
CA PHE A 133 17.78 8.90 -8.00
C PHE A 133 18.43 8.52 -9.34
N VAL A 134 17.70 8.60 -10.46
CA VAL A 134 18.27 8.33 -11.80
C VAL A 134 19.40 9.30 -12.12
N ASN A 135 19.20 10.60 -11.87
CA ASN A 135 20.23 11.61 -12.07
C ASN A 135 21.48 11.33 -11.25
N GLN A 136 21.31 10.99 -9.97
CA GLN A 136 22.42 10.61 -9.10
C GLN A 136 23.14 9.35 -9.59
N LEU A 137 22.39 8.30 -9.95
CA LEU A 137 22.94 7.00 -10.32
C LEU A 137 23.70 7.04 -11.65
N LEU A 138 23.20 7.81 -12.62
CA LEU A 138 23.74 7.84 -13.99
C LEU A 138 24.58 9.08 -14.29
N GLY A 139 24.64 10.06 -13.38
CA GLY A 139 25.19 11.38 -13.67
C GLY A 139 24.37 12.17 -14.71
N SER A 140 23.09 11.82 -14.91
CA SER A 140 22.19 12.52 -15.84
C SER A 140 21.60 13.79 -15.23
N HIS A 141 20.99 14.63 -16.06
CA HIS A 141 20.48 15.95 -15.68
C HIS A 141 19.03 16.13 -16.16
N VAL A 142 18.17 15.13 -15.91
CA VAL A 142 16.75 15.23 -16.24
C VAL A 142 16.09 16.21 -15.27
N THR A 143 15.57 17.32 -15.78
CA THR A 143 14.89 18.36 -14.99
C THR A 143 13.37 18.20 -15.08
N VAL A 144 12.67 18.62 -14.03
CA VAL A 144 11.21 18.78 -14.05
C VAL A 144 10.92 20.14 -14.66
N GLU A 145 10.39 20.17 -15.89
CA GLU A 145 10.15 21.41 -16.63
C GLU A 145 8.78 22.03 -16.30
N ASN A 146 7.81 21.19 -15.90
CA ASN A 146 6.47 21.61 -15.55
C ASN A 146 6.13 21.11 -14.14
N GLU A 147 5.92 22.05 -13.22
CA GLU A 147 5.53 21.74 -11.84
C GLU A 147 4.14 21.05 -11.75
N ASP A 148 3.26 21.33 -12.71
CA ASP A 148 1.92 20.73 -12.80
C ASP A 148 1.95 19.29 -13.34
N SER A 149 3.04 18.85 -13.99
CA SER A 149 3.15 17.49 -14.51
C SER A 149 4.59 16.98 -14.52
N VAL A 150 4.88 16.09 -13.56
CA VAL A 150 6.19 15.42 -13.41
C VAL A 150 6.36 14.24 -14.38
N LEU A 151 5.25 13.76 -14.97
CA LEU A 151 5.22 12.52 -15.74
C LEU A 151 6.18 12.50 -16.95
N PRO A 152 6.29 13.55 -17.79
CA PRO A 152 7.22 13.53 -18.93
C PRO A 152 8.69 13.36 -18.51
N SER A 153 9.13 14.10 -17.49
CA SER A 153 10.49 14.02 -16.95
C SER A 153 10.75 12.65 -16.31
N PHE A 154 9.76 12.09 -15.62
CA PHE A 154 9.84 10.73 -15.09
C PHE A 154 10.03 9.70 -16.21
N LEU A 155 9.24 9.77 -17.29
CA LEU A 155 9.36 8.86 -18.43
C LEU A 155 10.74 8.96 -19.10
N ALA A 156 11.30 10.17 -19.22
CA ALA A 156 12.65 10.38 -19.73
C ALA A 156 13.71 9.73 -18.82
N ALA A 157 13.61 9.92 -17.50
CA ALA A 157 14.51 9.27 -16.54
C ALA A 157 14.42 7.73 -16.59
N MET A 158 13.20 7.17 -16.65
CA MET A 158 13.00 5.72 -16.74
C MET A 158 13.46 5.11 -18.07
N ARG A 159 13.51 5.91 -19.14
CA ARG A 159 14.13 5.51 -20.41
C ARG A 159 15.64 5.33 -20.25
N LEU A 160 16.33 6.33 -19.69
CA LEU A 160 17.78 6.26 -19.44
C LEU A 160 18.15 5.05 -18.57
N LEU A 161 17.39 4.84 -17.49
CA LEU A 161 17.60 3.70 -16.60
C LEU A 161 17.36 2.35 -17.30
N GLY A 162 16.39 2.30 -18.21
CA GLY A 162 16.07 1.13 -19.03
C GLY A 162 17.18 0.80 -20.04
N GLU A 163 17.73 1.80 -20.72
CA GLU A 163 18.83 1.65 -21.67
C GLU A 163 20.11 1.11 -21.01
N LYS A 164 20.27 1.34 -19.69
CA LYS A 164 21.37 0.77 -18.89
C LYS A 164 21.03 -0.57 -18.22
N HIS A 165 19.82 -1.10 -18.41
CA HIS A 165 19.32 -2.30 -17.73
C HIS A 165 19.34 -2.21 -16.19
N LEU A 166 19.15 -1.00 -15.64
CA LEU A 166 19.24 -0.71 -14.20
C LEU A 166 17.89 -0.48 -13.53
N ARG A 167 16.76 -0.72 -14.21
CA ARG A 167 15.41 -0.52 -13.65
C ARG A 167 15.15 -1.28 -12.35
N TYR A 168 15.80 -2.43 -12.17
CA TYR A 168 15.68 -3.21 -10.93
C TYR A 168 16.12 -2.42 -9.69
N LYS A 169 17.07 -1.47 -9.83
CA LYS A 169 17.55 -0.65 -8.72
C LYS A 169 16.48 0.28 -8.13
N MET A 170 15.38 0.51 -8.83
CA MET A 170 14.24 1.21 -8.24
C MET A 170 13.64 0.42 -7.08
N LEU A 171 13.62 -0.90 -7.20
CA LEU A 171 12.94 -1.79 -6.26
C LEU A 171 13.90 -2.49 -5.31
N SER A 172 15.10 -2.85 -5.76
CA SER A 172 16.05 -3.61 -4.95
C SER A 172 17.47 -3.49 -5.50
N ASP A 173 18.47 -3.55 -4.62
CA ASP A 173 19.86 -3.76 -5.05
C ASP A 173 20.12 -5.21 -5.50
N ASN A 174 19.22 -6.15 -5.17
CA ASN A 174 19.33 -7.53 -5.60
C ASN A 174 18.49 -7.77 -6.85
N LYS A 175 19.15 -7.90 -8.01
CA LYS A 175 18.50 -8.17 -9.29
C LYS A 175 17.69 -9.48 -9.28
N ALA A 176 18.10 -10.49 -8.52
CA ALA A 176 17.37 -11.76 -8.41
C ALA A 176 16.02 -11.59 -7.70
N THR A 177 15.92 -10.69 -6.72
CA THR A 177 14.65 -10.32 -6.07
C THR A 177 13.67 -9.77 -7.09
N VAL A 178 14.12 -8.85 -7.94
CA VAL A 178 13.26 -8.23 -8.96
C VAL A 178 12.91 -9.22 -10.06
N HIS A 179 13.82 -10.12 -10.45
CA HIS A 179 13.50 -11.19 -11.40
C HIS A 179 12.44 -12.16 -10.84
N LEU A 180 12.51 -12.50 -9.56
CA LEU A 180 11.48 -13.33 -8.91
C LEU A 180 10.13 -12.61 -8.92
N LEU A 181 10.10 -11.33 -8.53
CA LEU A 181 8.91 -10.49 -8.59
C LEU A 181 8.31 -10.46 -10.01
N ASP A 182 9.14 -10.17 -11.02
CA ASP A 182 8.75 -10.17 -12.43
C ASP A 182 8.20 -11.53 -12.89
N SER A 183 8.79 -12.63 -12.41
CA SER A 183 8.33 -13.99 -12.76
C SER A 183 6.95 -14.28 -12.19
N ILE A 184 6.65 -13.82 -10.98
CA ILE A 184 5.34 -13.94 -10.36
C ILE A 184 4.35 -13.06 -11.11
N ASP A 185 4.69 -11.80 -11.36
CA ASP A 185 3.86 -10.83 -12.10
C ASP A 185 3.49 -11.29 -13.51
N ARG A 186 4.32 -12.10 -14.15
CA ARG A 186 4.10 -12.68 -15.47
C ARG A 186 3.51 -14.10 -15.43
N SER A 187 3.25 -14.65 -14.25
CA SER A 187 2.79 -16.03 -14.12
C SER A 187 1.39 -16.27 -14.70
N MET A 188 0.61 -15.20 -14.92
CA MET A 188 -0.70 -15.25 -15.56
C MET A 188 -1.09 -13.86 -16.12
N PRO A 189 -2.06 -13.79 -17.06
CA PRO A 189 -2.63 -12.52 -17.51
C PRO A 189 -3.22 -11.72 -16.34
N ARG A 190 -3.08 -10.40 -16.41
CA ARG A 190 -3.61 -9.46 -15.41
C ARG A 190 -4.47 -8.40 -16.07
N ASN A 191 -5.50 -7.99 -15.35
CA ASN A 191 -6.25 -6.78 -15.64
C ASN A 191 -5.42 -5.55 -15.28
N TYR A 192 -5.42 -4.55 -16.17
CA TYR A 192 -4.71 -3.28 -16.00
C TYR A 192 -5.63 -2.08 -16.28
N SER A 193 -6.95 -2.28 -16.29
CA SER A 193 -7.91 -1.20 -16.56
C SER A 193 -7.74 -0.04 -15.59
N PHE A 194 -7.52 -0.32 -14.29
CA PHE A 194 -7.27 0.74 -13.31
C PHE A 194 -5.94 1.44 -13.55
N ALA A 195 -4.85 0.67 -13.76
CA ALA A 195 -3.52 1.21 -14.02
C ALA A 195 -3.50 2.20 -15.20
N ARG A 196 -4.25 1.90 -16.26
CA ARG A 196 -4.37 2.75 -17.45
C ARG A 196 -5.08 4.08 -17.20
N ARG A 197 -5.91 4.17 -16.16
CA ARG A 197 -6.72 5.36 -15.84
C ARG A 197 -6.15 6.17 -14.70
N ALA A 198 -5.60 5.52 -13.68
CA ALA A 198 -5.24 6.19 -12.43
C ALA A 198 -4.30 7.38 -12.60
N LEU A 199 -3.32 7.29 -13.51
CA LEU A 199 -2.38 8.40 -13.76
C LEU A 199 -3.01 9.58 -14.51
N GLU A 200 -4.15 9.36 -15.18
CA GLU A 200 -4.92 10.40 -15.88
C GLU A 200 -5.95 11.07 -14.96
N MET A 201 -6.24 10.45 -13.81
CA MET A 201 -7.25 10.91 -12.87
C MET A 201 -6.64 11.93 -11.89
N PRO A 202 -7.04 13.22 -11.95
CA PRO A 202 -6.37 14.30 -11.21
C PRO A 202 -6.34 14.10 -9.70
N GLU A 203 -7.36 13.44 -9.13
CA GLU A 203 -7.44 13.18 -7.68
C GLU A 203 -6.27 12.37 -7.15
N TYR A 204 -5.70 11.43 -7.92
CA TYR A 204 -4.54 10.65 -7.47
C TYR A 204 -3.22 11.42 -7.53
N ALA A 205 -3.18 12.56 -8.23
CA ALA A 205 -2.02 13.45 -8.25
C ALA A 205 -1.95 14.37 -7.03
N ALA A 206 -3.00 14.38 -6.19
CA ALA A 206 -3.02 15.15 -4.95
C ALA A 206 -1.90 14.73 -3.99
N ASP A 207 -1.51 15.66 -3.12
CA ASP A 207 -0.63 15.40 -1.99
C ASP A 207 -1.48 15.07 -0.78
N PHE A 208 -1.58 13.78 -0.43
CA PHE A 208 -2.34 13.26 0.71
C PHE A 208 -1.56 13.31 2.03
N THR A 209 -0.32 13.80 2.02
CA THR A 209 0.54 13.74 3.21
C THR A 209 0.04 14.63 4.35
N LYS A 210 -0.69 15.71 4.04
CA LYS A 210 -1.15 16.68 5.06
C LYS A 210 -2.45 16.22 5.72
N GLU A 211 -3.30 15.56 4.96
CA GLU A 211 -4.60 15.01 5.28
C GLU A 211 -4.47 13.89 6.32
N THR A 212 -3.31 13.24 6.38
CA THR A 212 -2.97 12.25 7.41
C THR A 212 -3.12 12.77 8.85
N ALA A 213 -3.11 14.08 9.08
CA ALA A 213 -3.38 14.66 10.40
C ALA A 213 -4.82 14.39 10.90
N GLY A 214 -5.76 14.13 9.99
CA GLY A 214 -7.14 13.74 10.30
C GLY A 214 -7.32 12.23 10.59
N VAL A 215 -6.27 11.42 10.42
CA VAL A 215 -6.33 9.98 10.69
C VAL A 215 -5.96 9.73 12.16
N HIS A 216 -6.94 9.26 12.94
CA HIS A 216 -6.85 9.16 14.41
C HIS A 216 -6.53 7.76 14.94
N VAL A 217 -6.45 6.77 14.06
CA VAL A 217 -6.08 5.38 14.40
C VAL A 217 -4.56 5.26 14.59
N PRO A 218 -4.06 4.24 15.30
CA PRO A 218 -2.64 3.95 15.35
C PRO A 218 -2.08 3.66 13.95
N VAL A 219 -0.92 4.23 13.63
CA VAL A 219 -0.27 4.04 12.32
C VAL A 219 1.17 3.56 12.50
N LEU A 220 1.53 2.47 11.84
CA LEU A 220 2.90 1.99 11.70
C LEU A 220 3.38 2.32 10.28
N VAL A 221 4.47 3.06 10.17
CA VAL A 221 5.14 3.32 8.89
C VAL A 221 6.43 2.51 8.82
N ILE A 222 6.50 1.58 7.88
CA ILE A 222 7.70 0.79 7.58
C ILE A 222 8.28 1.29 6.27
N THR A 223 9.56 1.69 6.25
CA THR A 223 10.22 2.22 5.06
C THR A 223 11.61 1.63 4.85
N GLY A 224 11.98 1.40 3.59
CA GLY A 224 13.28 0.87 3.19
C GLY A 224 14.29 1.99 2.94
N THR A 225 15.50 1.87 3.49
CA THR A 225 16.59 2.84 3.23
C THR A 225 17.02 2.92 1.77
N LYS A 226 16.64 1.93 0.95
CA LYS A 226 16.97 1.80 -0.47
C LYS A 226 15.71 1.70 -1.34
N ASP A 227 14.56 2.15 -0.83
CA ASP A 227 13.35 2.25 -1.62
C ASP A 227 13.41 3.47 -2.55
N HIS A 228 14.00 3.26 -3.72
CA HIS A 228 14.08 4.28 -4.77
C HIS A 228 12.81 4.36 -5.63
N ASN A 229 11.84 3.48 -5.38
CA ASN A 229 10.55 3.50 -6.08
C ASN A 229 9.60 4.51 -5.43
N ILE A 230 9.64 4.69 -4.11
CA ILE A 230 8.84 5.72 -3.41
C ILE A 230 9.68 6.93 -3.04
N GLY A 231 10.97 6.71 -2.78
CA GLY A 231 11.86 7.67 -2.14
C GLY A 231 11.97 7.35 -0.64
N PRO A 232 13.19 7.11 -0.12
CA PRO A 232 13.37 6.59 1.25
C PRO A 232 12.93 7.57 2.34
N ASP A 233 12.76 8.84 1.99
CA ASP A 233 12.39 9.93 2.91
C ASP A 233 10.93 10.37 2.80
N HIS A 234 10.10 9.73 1.96
CA HIS A 234 8.71 10.17 1.73
C HIS A 234 7.89 10.24 3.03
N TYR A 235 8.10 9.27 3.91
CA TYR A 235 7.41 9.17 5.21
C TYR A 235 7.61 10.40 6.10
N LYS A 236 8.68 11.19 5.90
CA LYS A 236 8.94 12.40 6.70
C LYS A 236 7.91 13.49 6.46
N LEU A 237 7.15 13.41 5.36
CA LEU A 237 6.06 14.33 5.06
C LEU A 237 4.77 13.96 5.79
N PHE A 238 4.65 12.74 6.32
CA PHE A 238 3.41 12.25 6.92
C PHE A 238 3.18 12.90 8.29
N ARG A 239 1.92 13.21 8.57
CA ARG A 239 1.47 14.00 9.74
C ARG A 239 0.47 13.24 10.61
N PHE A 240 0.45 11.91 10.54
CA PHE A 240 -0.35 11.07 11.41
C PHE A 240 -0.08 11.37 12.89
N LEU A 241 -1.15 11.57 13.68
CA LEU A 241 -1.01 11.92 15.10
C LEU A 241 -0.43 10.79 15.95
N LYS A 242 -0.69 9.53 15.57
CA LYS A 242 -0.27 8.31 16.29
C LYS A 242 0.64 7.43 15.43
N GLN A 243 1.67 8.02 14.83
CA GLN A 243 2.63 7.28 14.02
C GLN A 243 3.81 6.71 14.81
N THR A 244 4.13 5.46 14.50
CA THR A 244 5.44 4.85 14.79
C THR A 244 6.15 4.60 13.47
N VAL A 245 7.40 5.06 13.36
CA VAL A 245 8.22 4.86 12.15
C VAL A 245 9.27 3.79 12.39
N LYS A 246 9.42 2.88 11.44
CA LYS A 246 10.41 1.81 11.42
C LYS A 246 11.14 1.81 10.08
N VAL A 247 12.39 2.27 10.13
CA VAL A 247 13.29 2.26 8.97
C VAL A 247 14.03 0.93 8.94
N ILE A 248 13.95 0.21 7.83
CA ILE A 248 14.58 -1.10 7.63
C ILE A 248 15.61 -0.97 6.51
N GLU A 249 16.78 -1.56 6.69
CA GLU A 249 17.79 -1.61 5.64
C GLU A 249 17.35 -2.56 4.51
N GLY A 250 16.85 -2.01 3.40
CA GLY A 250 16.37 -2.78 2.27
C GLY A 250 15.64 -1.93 1.23
N GLY A 251 15.22 -2.57 0.13
CA GLY A 251 14.54 -1.94 -0.99
C GLY A 251 13.02 -1.79 -0.81
N HIS A 252 12.32 -1.71 -1.93
CA HIS A 252 10.86 -1.60 -2.02
C HIS A 252 10.13 -2.88 -1.60
N VAL A 253 10.80 -4.04 -1.67
CA VAL A 253 10.23 -5.38 -1.44
C VAL A 253 10.64 -5.94 -0.07
N LEU A 254 10.53 -5.12 0.99
CA LEU A 254 10.97 -5.49 2.35
C LEU A 254 10.33 -6.78 2.89
N TYR A 255 9.08 -7.04 2.50
CA TYR A 255 8.37 -8.26 2.87
C TYR A 255 9.05 -9.53 2.35
N TYR A 256 9.95 -9.43 1.37
CA TYR A 256 10.83 -10.53 0.94
C TYR A 256 12.26 -10.34 1.43
N GLU A 257 12.85 -9.16 1.20
CA GLU A 257 14.27 -8.89 1.46
C GLU A 257 14.65 -8.94 2.94
N ARG A 258 13.69 -8.61 3.81
CA ARG A 258 13.82 -8.50 5.26
C ARG A 258 12.60 -9.07 5.97
N ASN A 259 12.06 -10.17 5.44
CA ASN A 259 10.78 -10.76 5.86
C ASN A 259 10.65 -10.93 7.39
N ARG A 260 11.69 -11.47 8.05
CA ARG A 260 11.68 -11.64 9.52
C ARG A 260 11.52 -10.31 10.26
N GLN A 261 12.34 -9.32 9.94
CA GLN A 261 12.29 -8.01 10.60
C GLN A 261 10.98 -7.28 10.28
N PHE A 262 10.50 -7.38 9.03
CA PHE A 262 9.20 -6.88 8.62
C PHE A 262 8.08 -7.50 9.49
N ALA A 263 8.04 -8.83 9.61
CA ALA A 263 7.02 -9.54 10.38
C ALA A 263 7.08 -9.21 11.87
N GLU A 264 8.27 -9.23 12.48
CA GLU A 264 8.46 -8.86 13.90
C GLU A 264 7.98 -7.43 14.17
N THR A 265 8.22 -6.50 13.22
CA THR A 265 7.75 -5.12 13.33
C THR A 265 6.23 -5.03 13.27
N VAL A 266 5.59 -5.77 12.36
CA VAL A 266 4.13 -5.82 12.25
C VAL A 266 3.50 -6.44 13.49
N PHE A 267 4.03 -7.57 13.98
CA PHE A 267 3.48 -8.24 15.16
C PHE A 267 3.65 -7.43 16.44
N GLY A 268 4.76 -6.72 16.62
CA GLY A 268 4.92 -5.79 17.74
C GLY A 268 3.83 -4.73 17.75
N PHE A 269 3.58 -4.10 16.60
CA PHE A 269 2.51 -3.10 16.48
C PHE A 269 1.11 -3.67 16.71
N VAL A 270 0.82 -4.87 16.20
CA VAL A 270 -0.48 -5.54 16.40
C VAL A 270 -0.70 -5.91 17.86
N ALA A 271 0.36 -6.29 18.59
CA ALA A 271 0.29 -6.64 20.01
C ALA A 271 0.15 -5.41 20.93
N ASP A 272 0.75 -4.28 20.55
CA ASP A 272 0.71 -3.03 21.34
C ASP A 272 -0.60 -2.24 21.14
N ALA A 273 -1.37 -2.55 20.10
CA ALA A 273 -2.65 -1.90 19.85
C ALA A 273 -3.67 -2.33 20.93
N PRO A 274 -4.18 -1.39 21.76
CA PRO A 274 -5.10 -1.74 22.82
C PRO A 274 -6.35 -2.39 22.23
N ASP A 275 -6.71 -3.58 22.74
CA ASP A 275 -8.05 -4.11 22.54
C ASP A 275 -9.02 -3.12 23.19
N ARG A 276 -9.76 -2.34 22.39
CA ARG A 276 -10.85 -1.47 22.88
C ARG A 276 -12.07 -2.28 23.34
N ASN A 277 -11.86 -3.44 23.96
CA ASN A 277 -12.90 -4.32 24.48
C ASN A 277 -12.72 -4.62 25.97
N ILE A 278 -12.30 -3.61 26.73
CA ILE A 278 -12.47 -3.56 28.19
C ILE A 278 -12.91 -2.13 28.51
N ASP A 279 -14.23 -1.92 28.54
CA ASP A 279 -14.93 -0.93 29.39
C ASP A 279 -16.42 -0.86 29.02
N LEU A 280 -17.14 -1.99 29.17
CA LEU A 280 -18.61 -2.00 29.30
C LEU A 280 -19.05 -3.19 30.18
N LEU A 281 -18.44 -3.36 31.36
CA LEU A 281 -18.96 -4.24 32.42
C LEU A 281 -18.65 -3.68 33.83
N GLU A 282 -18.88 -2.39 34.06
CA GLU A 282 -18.97 -1.82 35.42
C GLU A 282 -20.17 -0.87 35.56
N ALA A 283 -21.35 -1.31 35.10
CA ALA A 283 -22.62 -0.67 35.43
C ALA A 283 -23.74 -1.70 35.69
N ALA A 284 -23.40 -2.81 36.37
CA ALA A 284 -24.36 -3.77 36.90
C ALA A 284 -23.97 -4.29 38.30
N ALA A 285 -23.29 -3.45 39.08
CA ALA A 285 -22.99 -3.71 40.49
C ALA A 285 -23.18 -2.43 41.30
N ASN A 286 -24.43 -1.96 41.39
CA ASN A 286 -24.92 -1.10 42.46
C ASN A 286 -26.44 -1.26 42.51
N ASP A 287 -26.85 -2.43 42.98
CA ASP A 287 -28.17 -2.67 43.56
C ASP A 287 -27.96 -3.68 44.70
N GLN A 288 -27.43 -3.20 45.83
CA GLN A 288 -27.66 -3.70 47.19
C GLN A 288 -27.46 -2.57 48.20
#